data_AF-A0A822GB55-F1
#
_entry.id   AF-A0A822GB55-F1
#
_cell.length_a   1.000
_cell.length_b   1.000
_cell.length_c   1.000
_cell.angle_alpha   90.00
_cell.angle_beta   90.00
_cell.angle_gamma   90.00
#
_symmetry.space_group_name_H-M   'P 1'
#
loop_
_entity.id
_entity.type
_entity.pdbx_description
1 polymer ?
#
loop_
_entity_poly.entity_id
_entity_poly.type
_entity_poly.pdbx_seq_one_letter_code
_entity_poly.pdbx_strand_id
1 'polypeptide(L)'
;DTAWGGGLGDNGHFLFIGPIDQTSAFWSVSYLSETPCEPKHVGTMSEAKIEQVLLGAEQRLRPFGEPIPTLFKETLHSSIAVKQRQRHGAHHESWFSDFYR
;
A
#
# COMPACT_ATOMS: atom_id res chain seq x y z
N ASP A 1 22.17 -9.96 1.96
CA ASP A 1 21.79 -8.65 2.52
C ASP A 1 20.63 -8.12 1.69
N THR A 2 19.40 -8.53 2.02
CA THR A 2 18.19 -8.37 1.19
C THR A 2 17.04 -7.75 1.99
N ALA A 3 17.36 -6.97 3.03
CA ALA A 3 16.38 -6.39 3.95
C ALA A 3 15.85 -5.00 3.50
N TRP A 4 16.22 -4.55 2.30
CA TRP A 4 15.97 -3.17 1.87
C TRP A 4 14.74 -3.11 0.96
N GLY A 5 13.77 -2.26 1.33
CA GLY A 5 12.63 -1.92 0.48
C GLY A 5 12.93 -0.76 -0.47
N GLY A 6 12.07 -0.57 -1.46
CA GLY A 6 12.13 0.50 -2.45
C GLY A 6 10.88 1.39 -2.41
N GLY A 7 11.08 2.69 -2.61
CA GLY A 7 10.02 3.68 -2.77
C GLY A 7 9.95 4.20 -4.20
N LEU A 8 8.75 4.23 -4.78
CA LEU A 8 8.45 4.80 -6.09
C LEU A 8 7.46 5.95 -5.89
N GLY A 9 7.69 7.07 -6.58
CA GLY A 9 6.82 8.24 -6.50
C GLY A 9 6.60 8.85 -7.88
N ASP A 10 5.35 9.08 -8.24
CA ASP A 10 4.97 9.76 -9.49
C ASP A 10 3.58 10.40 -9.34
N ASN A 11 3.39 11.59 -9.90
CA ASN A 11 2.10 12.29 -9.96
C ASN A 11 1.32 12.37 -8.61
N GLY A 12 2.03 12.52 -7.49
CA GLY A 12 1.42 12.60 -6.15
C GLY A 12 0.98 11.24 -5.57
N HIS A 13 1.33 10.15 -6.23
CA HIS A 13 1.23 8.77 -5.76
C HIS A 13 2.60 8.29 -5.28
N PHE A 14 2.59 7.52 -4.19
CA PHE A 14 3.78 6.93 -3.59
C PHE A 14 3.49 5.46 -3.31
N LEU A 15 4.40 4.61 -3.75
CA LEU A 15 4.39 3.18 -3.50
C LEU A 15 5.66 2.82 -2.73
N PHE A 16 5.49 2.07 -1.66
CA PHE A 16 6.59 1.39 -0.99
C PHE A 16 6.42 -0.11 -1.16
N ILE A 17 7.51 -0.83 -1.45
CA ILE A 17 7.56 -2.29 -1.45
C ILE A 17 8.80 -2.71 -0.66
N GLY A 18 8.68 -3.67 0.25
CA GLY A 18 9.82 -4.24 0.95
C GLY A 18 9.55 -5.69 1.37
N PRO A 19 10.59 -6.54 1.45
CA PRO A 19 10.44 -7.89 1.93
C PRO A 19 10.05 -7.91 3.41
N ILE A 20 9.11 -8.79 3.77
CA ILE A 20 8.83 -9.15 5.18
C ILE A 20 9.69 -10.37 5.53
N ASP A 21 9.70 -11.37 4.66
CA ASP A 21 10.51 -12.59 4.76
C ASP A 21 10.93 -13.09 3.36
N GLN A 22 11.39 -14.35 3.26
CA GLN A 22 11.86 -14.95 2.01
C GLN A 22 10.74 -15.21 0.98
N THR A 23 9.49 -15.18 1.42
CA THR A 23 8.30 -15.60 0.65
C THR A 23 7.23 -14.51 0.58
N SER A 24 7.36 -13.43 1.34
CA SER A 24 6.35 -12.37 1.41
C SER A 24 6.96 -10.97 1.38
N ALA A 25 6.20 -10.05 0.79
CA ALA A 25 6.54 -8.63 0.73
C ALA A 25 5.39 -7.78 1.26
N PHE A 26 5.74 -6.73 1.98
CA PHE A 26 4.86 -5.64 2.32
C PHE A 26 4.83 -4.65 1.17
N TRP A 27 3.64 -4.17 0.82
CA TRP A 27 3.51 -3.03 -0.06
C TRP A 27 2.46 -2.06 0.47
N SER A 28 2.66 -0.77 0.20
CA SER A 28 1.72 0.28 0.58
C SER A 28 1.63 1.35 -0.47
N VAL A 29 0.40 1.82 -0.72
CA VAL A 29 0.14 2.92 -1.63
C VAL A 29 -0.41 4.09 -0.85
N SER A 30 0.25 5.23 -1.01
CA SER A 30 -0.19 6.51 -0.48
C SER A 30 -0.41 7.47 -1.64
N TYR A 31 -1.47 8.26 -1.58
CA TYR A 31 -1.71 9.32 -2.56
C TYR A 31 -2.29 10.55 -1.89
N LEU A 32 -2.01 11.70 -2.48
CA LEU A 32 -2.62 12.96 -2.07
C LEU A 32 -4.10 12.90 -2.45
N SER A 33 -4.96 12.59 -1.48
CA SER A 33 -6.41 12.63 -1.63
C SER A 33 -6.97 13.82 -0.86
N GLU A 34 -7.82 14.62 -1.51
CA GLU A 34 -8.61 15.66 -0.84
C GLU A 34 -9.73 15.04 0.02
N THR A 35 -10.19 13.84 -0.36
CA THR A 35 -11.25 13.12 0.35
C THR A 35 -10.64 12.12 1.36
N PRO A 36 -10.94 12.23 2.66
CA PRO A 36 -10.63 11.21 3.65
C PRO A 36 -11.19 9.84 3.25
N CYS A 37 -10.35 8.81 3.24
CA CYS A 37 -10.85 7.43 3.23
C CYS A 37 -11.04 6.96 4.68
N GLU A 38 -12.16 6.28 4.97
CA GLU A 38 -12.31 5.61 6.26
C GLU A 38 -11.23 4.53 6.41
N PRO A 39 -10.45 4.55 7.50
CA PRO A 39 -9.50 3.49 7.76
C PRO A 39 -10.23 2.15 7.96
N LYS A 40 -9.63 1.07 7.47
CA LYS A 40 -10.14 -0.30 7.60
C LYS A 40 -9.02 -1.20 8.08
N HIS A 41 -9.33 -2.00 9.10
CA HIS A 41 -8.40 -2.99 9.64
C HIS A 41 -8.36 -4.23 8.74
N VAL A 42 -7.23 -4.94 8.81
CA VAL A 42 -7.02 -6.24 8.19
C VAL A 42 -8.19 -7.18 8.51
N GLY A 43 -8.73 -7.87 7.50
CA GLY A 43 -9.83 -8.83 7.66
C GLY A 43 -11.21 -8.25 7.97
N THR A 44 -11.38 -6.93 8.04
CA THR A 44 -12.69 -6.30 8.35
C THR A 44 -13.47 -5.83 7.12
N MET A 45 -12.87 -5.92 5.93
CA MET A 45 -13.49 -5.50 4.68
C MET A 45 -14.22 -6.65 3.99
N SER A 46 -15.32 -6.34 3.32
CA SER A 46 -15.96 -7.29 2.40
C SER A 46 -15.10 -7.49 1.16
N GLU A 47 -15.27 -8.64 0.51
CA GLU A 47 -14.56 -8.99 -0.73
C GLU A 47 -14.74 -7.92 -1.82
N ALA A 48 -15.98 -7.48 -2.05
CA ALA A 48 -16.27 -6.42 -3.02
C ALA A 48 -15.56 -5.10 -2.69
N LYS A 49 -15.34 -4.80 -1.39
CA LYS A 49 -14.62 -3.59 -0.99
C LYS A 49 -13.11 -3.75 -1.22
N ILE A 50 -12.57 -4.95 -1.00
CA ILE A 50 -11.18 -5.29 -1.27
C ILE A 50 -10.89 -5.15 -2.77
N GLU A 51 -11.73 -5.73 -3.63
CA GLU A 51 -11.61 -5.62 -5.09
C GLU A 51 -11.62 -4.15 -5.54
N GLN A 52 -12.50 -3.32 -4.99
CA GLN A 52 -12.52 -1.88 -5.27
C GLN A 52 -11.22 -1.18 -4.88
N VAL A 53 -10.62 -1.55 -3.75
CA VAL A 53 -9.35 -0.97 -3.28
C VAL A 53 -8.21 -1.39 -4.21
N LEU A 54 -8.12 -2.68 -4.57
CA LEU A 54 -7.10 -3.21 -5.46
C LEU A 54 -7.20 -2.59 -6.86
N LEU A 55 -8.40 -2.53 -7.44
CA LEU A 55 -8.63 -1.90 -8.75
C LEU A 55 -8.25 -0.40 -8.71
N GLY A 56 -8.59 0.29 -7.63
CA GLY A 56 -8.22 1.69 -7.44
C GLY A 56 -6.70 1.89 -7.32
N ALA A 57 -6.01 0.99 -6.64
CA ALA A 57 -4.54 1.01 -6.55
C ALA A 57 -3.90 0.70 -7.92
N GLU A 58 -4.44 -0.26 -8.67
CA GLU A 58 -3.96 -0.62 -10.00
C GLU A 58 -4.05 0.52 -11.01
N GLN A 59 -5.19 1.22 -11.05
CA GLN A 59 -5.35 2.37 -11.92
C GLN A 59 -4.33 3.48 -11.62
N ARG A 60 -4.03 3.72 -10.34
CA ARG A 60 -3.10 4.77 -9.90
C ARG A 60 -1.64 4.40 -10.14
N LEU A 61 -1.30 3.12 -10.00
CA LEU A 61 0.06 2.63 -10.14
C LEU A 61 0.39 2.12 -11.55
N ARG A 62 -0.58 2.17 -12.47
CA ARG A 62 -0.41 1.80 -13.88
C ARG A 62 0.87 2.37 -14.54
N PRO A 63 1.33 3.60 -14.24
CA PRO A 63 2.57 4.13 -14.83
C PRO A 63 3.84 3.35 -14.46
N PHE A 64 3.86 2.63 -13.33
CA PHE A 64 5.04 1.93 -12.84
C PHE A 64 5.28 0.56 -13.49
N GLY A 65 4.32 -0.01 -14.21
CA GLY A 65 4.47 -1.29 -14.90
C GLY A 65 4.71 -2.48 -13.96
N GLU A 66 5.39 -3.53 -14.43
CA GLU A 66 5.79 -4.66 -13.57
C GLU A 66 6.80 -4.18 -12.50
N PRO A 67 6.71 -4.70 -11.25
CA PRO A 67 5.98 -5.89 -10.82
C PRO A 67 4.53 -5.64 -10.33
N ILE A 68 3.96 -4.45 -10.55
CA ILE A 68 2.75 -4.01 -9.87
C ILE A 68 1.51 -4.87 -10.15
N PRO A 69 1.17 -5.21 -11.41
CA PRO A 69 0.02 -6.07 -11.69
C PRO A 69 0.14 -7.44 -11.04
N THR A 70 1.35 -8.00 -11.00
CA THR A 70 1.64 -9.27 -10.32
C THR A 70 1.42 -9.16 -8.82
N LEU A 71 1.90 -8.07 -8.19
CA LEU A 71 1.71 -7.85 -6.75
C LEU A 71 0.23 -7.84 -6.35
N PHE A 72 -0.64 -7.17 -7.12
CA PHE A 72 -2.07 -7.17 -6.79
C PHE A 72 -2.72 -8.55 -6.91
N LYS A 73 -2.35 -9.32 -7.93
CA LYS A 73 -2.87 -10.69 -8.14
C LYS A 73 -2.46 -11.65 -7.03
N GLU A 74 -1.23 -11.53 -6.56
CA GLU A 74 -0.67 -12.38 -5.50
C GLU A 74 -0.96 -11.84 -4.08
N THR A 75 -1.64 -10.70 -3.96
CA THR A 75 -1.99 -10.14 -2.65
C THR A 75 -3.06 -10.98 -1.97
N LEU A 76 -2.77 -11.46 -0.76
CA LEU A 76 -3.77 -12.10 0.08
C LEU A 76 -4.83 -11.08 0.49
N HIS A 77 -6.08 -11.28 0.07
CA HIS A 77 -7.17 -10.36 0.37
C HIS A 77 -7.38 -10.12 1.87
N SER A 78 -7.16 -11.17 2.67
CA SER A 78 -7.24 -11.11 4.12
C SER A 78 -6.18 -10.23 4.78
N SER A 79 -5.09 -9.86 4.08
CA SER A 79 -4.01 -9.02 4.63
C SER A 79 -4.17 -7.53 4.32
N ILE A 80 -5.19 -7.14 3.54
CA ILE A 80 -5.35 -5.76 3.07
C ILE A 80 -5.94 -4.89 4.18
N ALA A 81 -5.35 -3.71 4.36
CA ALA A 81 -5.84 -2.65 5.22
C ALA A 81 -5.86 -1.31 4.48
N VAL A 82 -6.75 -0.42 4.89
CA VAL A 82 -6.80 0.96 4.39
C VAL A 82 -6.41 1.88 5.54
N LYS A 83 -5.41 2.73 5.32
CA LYS A 83 -4.98 3.77 6.28
C LYS A 83 -5.18 5.14 5.64
N GLN A 84 -5.61 6.10 6.45
CA GLN A 84 -5.68 7.50 6.02
C GLN A 84 -4.34 8.19 6.27
N ARG A 85 -3.82 8.90 5.26
CA ARG A 85 -2.72 9.85 5.47
C ARG A 85 -3.33 11.22 5.77
N GLN A 86 -3.27 11.67 7.02
CA GLN A 86 -3.65 13.05 7.34
C GLN A 86 -2.64 14.02 6.74
N ARG A 87 -3.14 15.12 6.16
CA ARG A 87 -2.35 16.21 5.59
C ARG A 87 -1.76 17.07 6.73
N HIS A 88 -1.01 16.48 7.65
CA HIS A 88 -0.22 17.22 8.63
C HIS A 88 1.20 17.36 8.08
N GLY A 89 1.72 18.59 8.12
CA GLY A 89 2.97 18.97 7.47
C GLY A 89 4.12 18.03 7.79
N ALA A 90 4.75 17.50 6.74
CA ALA A 90 6.15 17.09 6.64
C ALA A 90 6.87 16.48 7.87
N HIS A 91 6.19 15.71 8.72
CA HIS A 91 6.87 14.82 9.65
C HIS A 91 6.93 13.42 9.04
N HIS A 92 8.09 13.11 8.48
CA HIS A 92 8.52 11.80 8.01
C HIS A 92 8.79 10.87 9.20
N GLU A 93 7.86 10.81 10.18
CA GLU A 93 7.99 9.88 11.29
C GLU A 93 7.75 8.45 10.79
N SER A 94 8.53 7.53 11.35
CA SER A 94 8.66 6.13 10.94
C SER A 94 7.34 5.36 11.09
N TRP A 95 6.60 5.18 10.00
CA TRP A 95 5.36 4.36 9.98
C TRP A 95 5.66 2.87 9.77
N PHE A 96 6.92 2.52 9.52
CA PHE A 96 7.37 1.14 9.31
C PHE A 96 7.36 0.31 10.60
N SER A 97 7.51 0.93 11.77
CA SER A 97 7.64 0.21 13.05
C SER A 97 6.40 -0.58 13.48
N ASP A 98 5.20 -0.18 13.03
CA ASP A 98 3.95 -0.85 13.42
C ASP A 98 3.67 -2.13 12.62
N PHE A 99 4.40 -2.36 11.52
CA PHE A 99 4.30 -3.61 10.74
C PHE A 99 5.30 -4.68 11.17
N TYR A 100 6.35 -4.31 11.92
CA TYR A 100 7.42 -5.22 12.37
C TYR A 100 7.33 -5.55 13.89
N ARG A 101 6.20 -5.28 14.54
CA ARG A 101 5.92 -5.67 15.94
C ARG A 101 4.87 -6.78 15.97
#